data_AF-A0A9X2P393-F1
#
_entry.id   AF-A0A9X2P393-F1
#
_cell.length_a   1.000
_cell.length_b   1.000
_cell.length_c   1.000
_cell.angle_alpha   90.00
_cell.angle_beta   90.00
_cell.angle_gamma   90.00
#
_symmetry.space_group_name_H-M   'P 1'
#
loop_
_entity.id
_entity.type
_entity.pdbx_description
1 polymer ?
#
loop_
_entity_poly.entity_id
_entity_poly.type
_entity_poly.pdbx_seq_one_letter_code
_entity_poly.pdbx_strand_id
1 'polypeptide(L)'
;VKEKYELGNNIQSQILAFAFGLSAQIERDLISQRTREGLARRVAEGQKLGRHKGGKNSHYKLTGKEALIRTMLDYGYSKAAICRKLKCNPKTLDDHLKRMQ
;
A
#
# COMPACT_ATOMS: atom_id res chain seq x y z
N VAL A 1 -1.64 -33.79 -22.32
CA VAL A 1 -1.80 -32.34 -22.56
C VAL A 1 -3.20 -32.14 -23.13
N LYS A 2 -4.19 -31.93 -22.26
CA LYS A 2 -5.63 -32.02 -22.56
C LYS A 2 -6.21 -30.61 -22.70
N GLU A 3 -7.04 -30.45 -23.73
CA GLU A 3 -7.82 -29.27 -24.14
C GLU A 3 -7.02 -28.03 -24.57
N LYS A 4 -6.74 -27.96 -25.88
CA LYS A 4 -6.22 -26.76 -26.57
C LYS A 4 -7.35 -25.73 -26.73
N TYR A 5 -7.77 -25.07 -25.65
CA TYR A 5 -8.65 -23.92 -25.75
C TYR A 5 -7.89 -22.76 -26.40
N GLU A 6 -8.12 -22.54 -27.69
CA GLU A 6 -7.60 -21.39 -28.41
C GLU A 6 -8.54 -20.21 -28.19
N LEU A 7 -8.08 -19.17 -27.47
CA LEU A 7 -8.79 -17.89 -27.40
C LEU A 7 -8.61 -17.15 -28.73
N GLY A 8 -9.46 -17.48 -29.70
CA GLY A 8 -9.50 -16.84 -31.02
C GLY A 8 -10.64 -15.82 -31.15
N ASN A 9 -10.78 -15.23 -32.34
CA ASN A 9 -11.89 -14.32 -32.68
C ASN A 9 -13.18 -15.07 -33.07
N ASN A 10 -13.51 -16.17 -32.40
CA ASN A 10 -14.75 -16.92 -32.63
C ASN A 10 -15.75 -16.71 -31.48
N ILE A 11 -17.05 -16.89 -31.77
CA ILE A 11 -18.14 -16.64 -30.80
C ILE A 11 -17.94 -17.47 -29.52
N GLN A 12 -17.44 -18.70 -29.64
CA GLN A 12 -17.21 -19.58 -28.48
C GLN A 12 -16.11 -19.04 -27.55
N SER A 13 -15.04 -18.49 -28.11
CA SER A 13 -13.96 -17.85 -27.34
C SER A 13 -14.45 -16.59 -26.64
N GLN A 14 -15.36 -15.82 -27.26
CA GLN A 14 -15.97 -14.64 -26.65
C GLN A 14 -16.88 -15.01 -25.47
N ILE A 15 -17.71 -16.04 -25.62
CA ILE A 15 -18.58 -16.54 -24.54
C ILE A 15 -17.72 -17.10 -23.38
N LEU A 16 -16.67 -17.85 -23.70
CA LEU A 16 -15.76 -18.41 -22.72
C LEU A 16 -15.01 -17.30 -21.94
N ALA A 17 -14.50 -16.28 -22.64
CA ALA A 17 -13.88 -15.12 -22.03
C ALA A 17 -14.86 -14.34 -21.14
N PHE A 18 -16.12 -14.19 -21.57
CA PHE A 18 -17.16 -13.54 -20.77
C PHE A 18 -17.48 -14.35 -19.50
N ALA A 19 -17.64 -15.67 -19.61
CA ALA A 19 -17.88 -16.55 -18.48
C ALA A 19 -16.73 -16.52 -17.46
N PHE A 20 -15.48 -16.55 -17.94
CA PHE A 20 -14.31 -16.40 -17.05
C PHE A 20 -14.23 -15.00 -16.43
N GLY A 21 -14.59 -13.95 -17.16
CA GLY A 21 -14.66 -12.59 -16.62
C GLY A 21 -15.69 -12.46 -15.49
N LEU A 22 -16.88 -13.05 -15.68
CA LEU A 22 -17.91 -13.11 -14.64
C LEU A 22 -17.46 -13.95 -13.44
N SER A 23 -16.88 -15.13 -13.71
CA SER A 23 -16.35 -16.01 -12.65
C SER A 23 -15.29 -15.30 -11.81
N ALA A 24 -14.35 -14.59 -12.46
CA ALA A 24 -13.31 -13.83 -11.78
C ALA A 24 -13.88 -12.67 -10.96
N GLN A 25 -14.96 -12.03 -11.41
CA GLN A 25 -15.66 -11.00 -10.64
C GLN A 25 -16.30 -11.60 -9.37
N ILE A 26 -17.05 -12.69 -9.52
CA ILE A 26 -17.73 -13.37 -8.40
C ILE A 26 -16.69 -13.86 -7.38
N GLU A 27 -15.58 -14.43 -7.83
CA GLU A 27 -14.52 -14.89 -6.92
C GLU A 27 -13.93 -13.74 -6.09
N ARG A 28 -13.64 -12.59 -6.72
CA ARG A 28 -13.18 -11.39 -6.01
C ARG A 28 -14.20 -10.91 -4.97
N ASP A 29 -15.47 -10.94 -5.31
CA ASP A 29 -16.55 -10.53 -4.41
C ASP A 29 -16.71 -11.51 -3.24
N LEU A 30 -16.60 -12.82 -3.48
CA LEU A 30 -16.62 -13.84 -2.43
C LEU A 30 -15.41 -13.73 -1.48
N ILE A 31 -14.21 -13.45 -1.99
CA ILE A 31 -13.01 -13.18 -1.17
C ILE A 31 -13.21 -11.92 -0.31
N SER A 32 -13.76 -10.86 -0.91
CA SER A 32 -14.09 -9.61 -0.23
C SER A 32 -15.13 -9.81 0.87
N GLN A 33 -16.19 -10.56 0.59
CA GLN A 33 -17.23 -10.90 1.57
C GLN A 33 -16.63 -11.68 2.75
N ARG A 34 -15.86 -12.74 2.48
CA ARG A 34 -15.23 -13.56 3.51
C ARG A 34 -14.31 -12.75 4.44
N THR A 35 -13.51 -11.85 3.88
CA THR A 35 -12.62 -10.99 4.67
C THR A 35 -13.39 -9.97 5.50
N ARG A 36 -14.45 -9.37 4.96
CA ARG A 36 -15.33 -8.44 5.68
C ARG A 36 -16.03 -9.11 6.85
N GLU A 37 -16.59 -10.30 6.66
CA GLU A 37 -17.23 -11.09 7.72
C GLU A 37 -16.22 -11.47 8.81
N GLY A 38 -15.01 -11.87 8.44
CA GLY A 38 -13.95 -12.17 9.40
C GLY A 38 -13.50 -10.95 10.22
N LEU A 39 -13.40 -9.78 9.59
CA LEU A 39 -13.10 -8.52 10.28
C LEU A 39 -14.24 -8.10 11.22
N ALA A 40 -15.50 -8.22 10.76
CA ALA A 40 -16.67 -7.93 11.59
C ALA A 40 -16.72 -8.82 12.84
N ARG A 41 -16.41 -10.12 12.70
CA ARG A 41 -16.31 -11.04 13.82
C ARG A 41 -15.22 -10.63 14.83
N ARG A 42 -14.02 -10.29 14.35
CA ARG A 42 -12.93 -9.82 15.23
C ARG A 42 -13.31 -8.54 16.00
N VAL A 43 -14.00 -7.60 15.34
CA VAL A 43 -14.50 -6.40 15.99
C VAL A 43 -15.55 -6.74 17.07
N ALA A 44 -16.46 -7.67 16.77
CA ALA A 44 -17.47 -8.14 17.72
C ALA A 44 -16.86 -8.88 18.92
N GLU A 45 -15.76 -9.62 18.73
CA GLU A 45 -14.93 -10.22 19.78
C GLU A 45 -14.12 -9.18 20.58
N GLY A 46 -14.22 -7.89 20.25
CA GLY A 46 -13.52 -6.79 20.93
C GLY A 46 -12.10 -6.53 20.44
N GLN A 47 -11.63 -7.20 19.38
CA GLN A 47 -10.34 -6.89 18.77
C GLN A 47 -10.43 -5.58 17.99
N LYS A 48 -9.54 -4.65 18.32
CA LYS A 48 -9.41 -3.39 17.59
C LYS A 48 -8.76 -3.61 16.23
N LEU A 49 -9.39 -3.13 15.16
CA LEU A 49 -8.78 -3.07 13.84
C LEU A 49 -7.88 -1.84 13.68
N GLY A 50 -6.85 -1.97 12.83
CA GLY A 50 -5.91 -0.90 12.53
C GLY A 50 -4.86 -0.68 13.62
N ARG A 51 -4.21 0.49 13.61
CA ARG A 51 -3.08 0.79 14.49
C ARG A 51 -3.52 1.02 15.94
N HIS A 52 -2.75 0.49 16.89
CA HIS A 52 -2.95 0.78 18.32
C HIS A 52 -2.74 2.26 18.64
N LYS A 53 -3.49 2.78 19.61
CA LYS A 53 -3.35 4.18 20.06
C LYS A 53 -1.97 4.34 20.70
N GLY A 54 -1.28 5.45 20.40
CA GLY A 54 0.02 5.77 20.98
C GLY A 54 1.22 4.99 20.41
N GLY A 55 1.00 3.91 19.63
CA GLY A 55 2.10 3.16 19.02
C GLY A 55 2.86 4.04 18.03
N LYS A 56 4.16 4.25 18.23
CA LYS A 56 5.07 4.97 17.30
C LYS A 56 5.73 3.97 16.35
N ASN A 57 6.17 4.42 15.16
CA ASN A 57 6.93 3.52 14.28
C ASN A 57 8.33 3.32 14.88
N SER A 58 8.86 2.10 14.80
CA SER A 58 10.26 1.81 15.08
C SER A 58 11.17 2.44 14.01
N HIS A 59 10.75 2.39 12.76
CA HIS A 59 11.50 2.92 11.61
C HIS A 59 10.62 3.88 10.79
N TYR A 60 11.18 5.04 10.42
CA TYR A 60 10.54 6.01 9.54
C TYR A 60 11.24 6.04 8.19
N LYS A 61 10.60 6.64 7.18
CA LYS A 61 11.16 6.75 5.82
C LYS A 61 12.53 7.42 5.74
N LEU A 62 12.82 8.33 6.66
CA LEU A 62 14.08 9.09 6.72
C LEU A 62 15.05 8.56 7.77
N THR A 63 14.70 7.50 8.50
CA THR A 63 15.62 6.84 9.44
C THR A 63 16.87 6.36 8.70
N GLY A 64 18.05 6.68 9.23
CA GLY A 64 19.35 6.38 8.61
C GLY A 64 19.85 7.43 7.62
N LYS A 65 19.09 8.50 7.35
CA LYS A 65 19.48 9.60 6.43
C LYS A 65 19.81 10.89 7.16
N GLU A 66 19.98 10.83 8.48
CA GLU A 66 20.19 11.97 9.36
C GLU A 66 21.46 12.74 8.99
N ALA A 67 22.56 12.03 8.73
CA ALA A 67 23.82 12.62 8.32
C ALA A 67 23.71 13.37 6.99
N LEU A 68 23.03 12.77 6.00
CA LEU A 68 22.80 13.40 4.70
C LEU A 68 21.89 14.64 4.80
N ILE A 69 20.88 14.58 5.66
CA ILE A 69 19.99 15.74 5.88
C ILE A 69 20.75 16.87 6.56
N ARG A 70 21.61 16.57 7.54
CA ARG A 70 22.48 17.56 8.20
C ARG A 70 23.42 18.23 7.19
N THR A 71 24.15 17.46 6.39
CA THR A 71 25.06 18.04 5.38
C THR A 71 24.33 18.90 4.35
N MET A 72 23.13 18.51 3.93
CA MET A 72 22.31 19.33 3.03
C MET A 72 21.85 20.64 3.68
N LEU A 73 21.48 20.60 4.96
CA LEU A 73 21.13 21.81 5.70
C LEU A 73 22.34 22.73 5.90
N ASP A 74 23.51 22.16 6.21
CA ASP A 74 24.76 22.91 6.37
C ASP A 74 25.20 23.60 5.08
N TYR A 75 24.98 22.95 3.93
CA TYR A 75 25.18 23.56 2.61
C TYR A 75 24.08 24.55 2.20
N GLY A 76 23.11 24.85 3.06
CA GLY A 76 22.07 25.85 2.81
C GLY A 76 20.96 25.40 1.85
N TYR A 77 20.77 24.09 1.64
CA TYR A 77 19.67 23.61 0.82
C TYR A 77 18.32 23.91 1.47
N SER A 78 17.36 24.40 0.67
CA SER A 78 15.99 24.57 1.14
C SER A 78 15.34 23.23 1.49
N LYS A 79 14.44 23.23 2.48
CA LYS A 79 13.65 22.03 2.84
C LYS A 79 12.93 21.42 1.62
N ALA A 80 12.47 22.26 0.69
CA ALA A 80 11.85 21.81 -0.56
C ALA A 80 12.83 21.07 -1.49
N ALA A 81 14.08 21.51 -1.59
CA ALA A 81 15.12 20.81 -2.34
C ALA A 81 15.44 19.44 -1.71
N ILE A 82 15.56 19.39 -0.38
CA ILE A 82 15.78 18.16 0.38
C ILE A 82 14.62 17.18 0.17
N CYS A 83 13.37 17.64 0.23
CA CYS A 83 12.19 16.81 0.00
C CYS A 83 12.15 16.23 -1.42
N ARG A 84 12.49 17.03 -2.44
CA ARG A 84 12.59 16.56 -3.83
C ARG A 84 13.67 15.49 -3.98
N LYS A 85 14.84 15.68 -3.37
CA LYS A 85 15.94 14.71 -3.41
C LYS A 85 15.60 13.40 -2.69
N LEU A 86 15.03 13.49 -1.48
CA LEU A 86 14.70 12.34 -0.64
C LEU A 86 13.33 11.72 -0.97
N LYS A 87 12.63 12.27 -1.97
CA LYS A 87 11.28 11.87 -2.40
C LYS A 87 10.33 11.74 -1.20
N CYS A 88 10.34 12.72 -0.30
CA CYS A 88 9.48 12.75 0.88
C CYS A 88 8.56 13.96 0.87
N ASN A 89 7.47 13.86 1.63
CA ASN A 89 6.56 14.99 1.85
C ASN A 89 7.24 15.97 2.82
N PRO A 90 7.09 17.30 2.65
CA PRO A 90 7.57 18.31 3.60
C PRO A 90 7.25 18.00 5.06
N LYS A 91 6.03 17.54 5.35
CA LYS A 91 5.63 17.13 6.71
C LYS A 91 6.48 15.99 7.25
N THR A 92 6.85 15.02 6.41
CA THR A 92 7.75 13.92 6.80
C THR A 92 9.14 14.43 7.17
N LEU A 93 9.65 15.42 6.42
CA LEU A 93 10.93 16.04 6.74
C LEU A 93 10.85 16.85 8.04
N ASP A 94 9.84 17.70 8.21
CA ASP A 94 9.67 18.50 9.43
C ASP A 94 9.49 17.62 10.68
N ASP A 95 8.66 16.57 10.60
CA ASP A 95 8.48 15.63 11.71
C ASP A 95 9.77 14.86 12.02
N HIS A 96 10.61 14.60 11.01
CA HIS A 96 11.89 13.95 11.21
C HIS A 96 12.90 14.91 11.85
N LEU A 97 12.96 16.18 11.42
CA LEU A 97 13.81 17.21 12.03
C LEU A 97 13.45 17.41 13.51
N LYS A 98 12.16 17.41 13.87
CA LYS A 98 11.71 17.46 15.28
C LYS A 98 12.12 16.25 16.11
N ARG A 99 12.36 15.09 15.48
CA ARG A 99 12.83 13.87 16.16
C ARG A 99 14.37 13.79 16.23
N MET A 100 15.06 14.55 15.39
CA MET A 100 16.52 14.66 15.37
C MET A 100 17.05 15.68 16.39
N GLN A 101 16.19 16.60 16.83
CA GLN A 101 16.40 17.45 18.01
C GLN A 101 16.31 16.61 19.27
#